data_AF-A0A3M1MI37-F1
#
_entry.id   AF-A0A3M1MI37-F1
#
_cell.length_a   1.000
_cell.length_b   1.000
_cell.length_c   1.000
_cell.angle_alpha   90.00
_cell.angle_beta   90.00
_cell.angle_gamma   90.00
#
_symmetry.space_group_name_H-M   'P 1'
#
loop_
_entity.id
_entity.type
_entity.pdbx_description
1 polymer ?
#
loop_
_entity_poly.entity_id
_entity_poly.type
_entity_poly.pdbx_seq_one_letter_code
_entity_poly.pdbx_strand_id
1 'polypeptide(L)'
;MKNFEYAAPRSVEEAVQLLAEPGRESVVLAGGTDLVGLMRTMVVQPDRVVYLGHIRGLDRIQVDEEGNAWVGAMVCLRDFWSDNRMDVYPALKQVIQDISSIQLQYQGTLVGDLLQRPRCWFFRNGHGLLAQDGRLVREGDNRYHAILGHAGPAKFVHASRLAPAAIALGAFARVVGPRPRDEQFIPVEQLFRTPENEQQRENTLVPGQLVTHI
;
A
#
# COMPACT_ATOMS: atom_id res chain seq x y z
N MET A 1 13.73 15.53 -2.71
CA MET A 1 13.01 14.85 -3.81
C MET A 1 13.76 15.17 -5.10
N LYS A 2 13.93 14.19 -6.00
CA LYS A 2 14.30 14.49 -7.39
C LYS A 2 13.11 15.07 -8.15
N ASN A 3 13.34 15.67 -9.31
CA ASN A 3 12.25 16.04 -10.22
C ASN A 3 11.54 14.78 -10.74
N PHE A 4 10.22 14.83 -10.84
CA PHE A 4 9.38 13.75 -11.34
C PHE A 4 8.21 14.32 -12.13
N GLU A 5 7.65 13.52 -13.03
CA GLU A 5 6.39 13.81 -13.69
C GLU A 5 5.23 13.55 -12.72
N TYR A 6 4.26 14.47 -12.66
CA TYR A 6 3.01 14.27 -11.96
C TYR A 6 1.90 14.02 -12.98
N ALA A 7 1.32 12.82 -12.96
CA ALA A 7 0.20 12.44 -13.81
C ALA A 7 -1.06 12.24 -12.96
N ALA A 8 -2.19 12.78 -13.41
CA ALA A 8 -3.47 12.70 -12.70
C ALA A 8 -4.58 12.18 -13.62
N PRO A 9 -4.57 10.86 -13.91
CA PRO A 9 -5.51 10.23 -14.83
C PRO A 9 -6.96 10.31 -14.33
N ARG A 10 -7.90 10.16 -15.25
CA ARG A 10 -9.35 10.20 -14.96
C ARG A 10 -10.01 8.82 -15.02
N SER A 11 -9.28 7.79 -15.40
CA SER A 11 -9.76 6.40 -15.40
C SER A 11 -8.69 5.42 -14.88
N VAL A 12 -9.13 4.23 -14.48
CA VAL A 12 -8.23 3.14 -14.05
C VAL A 12 -7.36 2.68 -15.22
N GLU A 13 -7.93 2.61 -16.42
CA GLU A 13 -7.23 2.21 -17.64
C GLU A 13 -6.05 3.15 -17.95
N GLU A 14 -6.28 4.46 -17.86
CA GLU A 14 -5.25 5.48 -18.06
C GLU A 14 -4.16 5.37 -16.98
N ALA A 15 -4.54 5.16 -15.71
CA ALA A 15 -3.59 4.93 -14.63
C ALA A 15 -2.71 3.70 -14.89
N VAL A 16 -3.29 2.58 -15.29
CA VAL A 16 -2.55 1.34 -15.62
C VAL A 16 -1.60 1.57 -16.79
N GLN A 17 -2.01 2.27 -17.85
CA GLN A 17 -1.13 2.62 -18.97
C GLN A 17 0.08 3.45 -18.52
N LEU A 18 -0.16 4.46 -17.69
CA LEU A 18 0.91 5.30 -17.14
C LEU A 18 1.87 4.53 -16.24
N LEU A 19 1.36 3.56 -15.46
CA LEU A 19 2.15 2.71 -14.57
C LEU A 19 2.95 1.63 -15.33
N ALA A 20 2.45 1.20 -16.50
CA ALA A 20 3.05 0.15 -17.31
C ALA A 20 4.07 0.66 -18.35
N GLU A 21 4.33 1.97 -18.42
CA GLU A 21 5.25 2.55 -19.41
C GLU A 21 6.68 1.97 -19.25
N PRO A 22 7.21 1.26 -20.26
CA PRO A 22 8.52 0.63 -20.16
C PRO A 22 9.65 1.64 -19.95
N GLY A 23 10.59 1.30 -19.07
CA GLY A 23 11.77 2.14 -18.79
C GLY A 23 11.50 3.36 -17.93
N ARG A 24 10.28 3.52 -17.38
CA ARG A 24 9.93 4.60 -16.46
C ARG A 24 9.50 4.04 -15.11
N GLU A 25 10.20 4.43 -14.05
CA GLU A 25 9.79 4.05 -12.70
C GLU A 25 8.59 4.89 -12.26
N SER A 26 7.40 4.29 -12.26
CA SER A 26 6.15 4.94 -11.88
C SER A 26 5.66 4.42 -10.54
N VAL A 27 5.16 5.31 -9.68
CA VAL A 27 4.53 4.96 -8.40
C VAL A 27 3.16 5.59 -8.26
N VAL A 28 2.30 4.94 -7.50
CA VAL A 28 0.94 5.39 -7.21
C VAL A 28 0.92 6.36 -6.04
N LEU A 29 0.18 7.45 -6.18
CA LEU A 29 -0.14 8.38 -5.10
C LEU A 29 -1.65 8.36 -4.81
N ALA A 30 -1.99 7.95 -3.59
CA ALA A 30 -3.30 8.14 -2.99
C ALA A 30 -3.23 9.28 -1.95
N GLY A 31 -3.33 8.95 -0.66
CA GLY A 31 -3.23 9.90 0.45
C GLY A 31 -1.86 10.54 0.68
N GLY A 32 -0.79 9.93 0.16
CA GLY A 32 0.58 10.45 0.26
C GLY A 32 1.26 10.34 1.62
N THR A 33 0.58 9.81 2.65
CA THR A 33 1.06 9.75 4.04
C THR A 33 2.33 8.91 4.25
N ASP A 34 2.63 7.96 3.35
CA ASP A 34 3.91 7.22 3.34
C ASP A 34 4.82 7.64 2.18
N LEU A 35 4.31 7.63 0.95
CA LEU A 35 5.11 7.87 -0.26
C LEU A 35 5.83 9.24 -0.24
N VAL A 36 5.13 10.32 0.14
CA VAL A 36 5.71 11.67 0.14
C VAL A 36 6.92 11.74 1.09
N GLY A 37 6.82 11.10 2.26
CA GLY A 37 7.93 11.02 3.21
C GLY A 37 9.14 10.28 2.62
N LEU A 38 8.90 9.12 1.97
CA LEU A 38 9.95 8.34 1.32
C LEU A 38 10.64 9.09 0.17
N MET A 39 9.88 9.88 -0.58
CA MET A 39 10.44 10.73 -1.64
C MET A 39 11.26 11.90 -1.08
N ARG A 40 10.83 12.48 0.06
CA ARG A 40 11.60 13.56 0.72
C ARG A 40 12.97 13.08 1.16
N THR A 41 13.05 11.86 1.70
CA THR A 41 14.30 11.24 2.15
C THR A 41 15.06 10.50 1.05
N MET A 42 14.62 10.60 -0.21
CA MET A 42 15.26 9.96 -1.38
C MET A 42 15.32 8.42 -1.31
N VAL A 43 14.51 7.79 -0.44
CA VAL A 43 14.38 6.32 -0.38
C VAL A 43 13.59 5.80 -1.56
N VAL A 44 12.60 6.55 -2.02
CA VAL A 44 11.84 6.28 -3.25
C VAL A 44 12.05 7.43 -4.21
N GLN A 45 12.54 7.12 -5.41
CA GLN A 45 12.96 8.12 -6.40
C GLN A 45 12.32 7.82 -7.75
N PRO A 46 10.99 7.98 -7.89
CA PRO A 46 10.28 7.62 -9.10
C PRO A 46 10.48 8.67 -10.19
N ASP A 47 10.39 8.26 -11.44
CA ASP A 47 10.34 9.18 -12.59
C ASP A 47 8.95 9.79 -12.75
N ARG A 48 7.90 9.04 -12.38
CA ARG A 48 6.50 9.48 -12.42
C ARG A 48 5.74 9.14 -11.15
N VAL A 49 4.89 10.05 -10.73
CA VAL A 49 3.88 9.85 -9.69
C VAL A 49 2.49 9.93 -10.32
N VAL A 50 1.71 8.85 -10.19
CA VAL A 50 0.36 8.72 -10.73
C VAL A 50 -0.65 8.93 -9.59
N TYR A 51 -1.33 10.08 -9.58
CA TYR A 51 -2.33 10.42 -8.57
C TYR A 51 -3.71 9.88 -8.92
N LEU A 52 -4.31 9.12 -8.00
CA LEU A 52 -5.59 8.44 -8.23
C LEU A 52 -6.82 9.32 -7.97
N GLY A 53 -6.67 10.47 -7.30
CA GLY A 53 -7.82 11.22 -6.77
C GLY A 53 -8.72 11.90 -7.81
N HIS A 54 -8.44 11.74 -9.11
CA HIS A 54 -9.33 12.17 -10.19
C HIS A 54 -10.06 11.02 -10.89
N ILE A 55 -9.79 9.77 -10.50
CA ILE A 55 -10.47 8.58 -10.99
C ILE A 55 -11.78 8.41 -10.21
N ARG A 56 -12.91 8.54 -10.92
CA ARG A 56 -14.24 8.43 -10.31
C ARG A 56 -14.47 7.02 -9.76
N GLY A 57 -15.06 6.93 -8.57
CA GLY A 57 -15.48 5.66 -7.97
C GLY A 57 -14.46 5.06 -7.00
N LEU A 58 -13.18 5.47 -7.06
CA LEU A 58 -12.18 5.01 -6.10
C LEU A 58 -12.34 5.65 -4.71
N ASP A 59 -13.14 6.71 -4.59
CA ASP A 59 -13.39 7.48 -3.38
C ASP A 59 -14.67 7.03 -2.63
N ARG A 60 -15.19 5.84 -2.93
CA ARG A 60 -16.49 5.38 -2.44
C ARG A 60 -16.43 4.02 -1.77
N ILE A 61 -17.35 3.85 -0.82
CA ILE A 61 -17.72 2.56 -0.24
C ILE A 61 -19.06 2.15 -0.84
N GLN A 62 -19.08 0.99 -1.48
CA GLN A 62 -20.28 0.33 -1.96
C GLN A 62 -20.52 -0.92 -1.13
N VAL A 63 -21.78 -1.27 -0.89
CA VAL A 63 -22.16 -2.53 -0.22
C VAL A 63 -23.07 -3.25 -1.20
N ASP A 64 -22.74 -4.50 -1.52
CA ASP A 64 -23.55 -5.31 -2.42
C ASP A 64 -24.75 -5.97 -1.72
N GLU A 65 -25.56 -6.71 -2.48
CA GLU A 65 -26.77 -7.36 -1.98
C GLU A 65 -26.48 -8.46 -0.94
N GLU A 66 -25.26 -9.01 -0.95
CA GLU A 66 -24.78 -10.02 0.00
C GLU A 66 -24.20 -9.39 1.27
N GLY A 67 -24.07 -8.07 1.30
CA GLY A 67 -23.55 -7.31 2.43
C GLY A 67 -22.02 -7.14 2.41
N ASN A 68 -21.33 -7.49 1.33
CA ASN A 68 -19.89 -7.27 1.21
C ASN A 68 -19.61 -5.81 0.87
N ALA A 69 -18.64 -5.22 1.55
CA ALA A 69 -18.16 -3.88 1.27
C ALA A 69 -17.07 -3.90 0.19
N TRP A 70 -17.19 -2.97 -0.75
CA TRP A 70 -16.21 -2.64 -1.77
C TRP A 70 -15.64 -1.26 -1.44
N VAL A 71 -14.41 -1.21 -0.95
CA VAL A 71 -13.76 0.00 -0.46
C VAL A 71 -12.75 0.48 -1.49
N GLY A 72 -13.07 1.58 -2.19
CA GLY A 72 -12.19 2.15 -3.19
C GLY A 72 -10.83 2.64 -2.63
N ALA A 73 -9.80 2.65 -3.47
CA ALA A 73 -8.42 2.96 -3.08
C ALA A 73 -8.18 4.40 -2.58
N MET A 74 -9.12 5.30 -2.86
CA MET A 74 -9.13 6.69 -2.40
C MET A 74 -10.08 6.93 -1.22
N VAL A 75 -10.75 5.89 -0.68
CA VAL A 75 -11.49 6.00 0.58
C VAL A 75 -10.51 6.24 1.71
N CYS A 76 -10.63 7.41 2.36
CA CYS A 76 -9.83 7.75 3.51
C CYS A 76 -10.27 6.98 4.75
N LEU A 77 -9.35 6.77 5.70
CA LEU A 77 -9.62 6.01 6.93
C LEU A 77 -10.77 6.61 7.73
N ARG A 78 -10.84 7.95 7.81
CA ARG A 78 -11.95 8.66 8.45
C ARG A 78 -13.29 8.30 7.82
N ASP A 79 -13.37 8.24 6.50
CA ASP A 79 -14.64 8.01 5.78
C ASP A 79 -15.10 6.57 6.01
N PHE A 80 -14.17 5.61 5.99
CA PHE A 80 -14.46 4.23 6.41
C PHE A 80 -14.93 4.15 7.87
N TRP A 81 -14.25 4.84 8.78
CA TRP A 81 -14.58 4.81 10.21
C TRP A 81 -15.90 5.50 10.55
N SER A 82 -16.28 6.55 9.82
CA SER A 82 -17.52 7.29 10.07
C SER A 82 -18.75 6.67 9.39
N ASP A 83 -18.55 5.77 8.41
CA ASP A 83 -19.66 5.09 7.73
C ASP A 83 -20.25 3.99 8.63
N ASN A 84 -21.52 4.17 8.99
CA ASN A 84 -22.31 3.25 9.81
C ASN A 84 -22.46 1.88 9.14
N ARG A 85 -22.44 1.83 7.80
CA ARG A 85 -22.50 0.56 7.07
C ARG A 85 -21.29 -0.32 7.35
N MET A 86 -20.16 0.29 7.74
CA MET A 86 -18.94 -0.43 8.09
C MET A 86 -18.90 -0.93 9.54
N ASP A 87 -19.95 -0.68 10.34
CA ASP A 87 -20.03 -1.16 11.73
C ASP A 87 -19.96 -2.70 11.84
N VAL A 88 -20.28 -3.40 10.75
CA VAL A 88 -20.11 -4.86 10.63
C VAL A 88 -18.65 -5.32 10.54
N TYR A 89 -17.70 -4.40 10.36
CA TYR A 89 -16.25 -4.65 10.35
C TYR A 89 -15.53 -4.00 11.56
N PRO A 90 -15.89 -4.37 12.81
CA PRO A 90 -15.43 -3.66 14.01
C PRO A 90 -13.91 -3.73 14.18
N ALA A 91 -13.26 -4.81 13.73
CA ALA A 91 -11.80 -4.92 13.80
C ALA A 91 -11.08 -3.83 12.99
N LEU A 92 -11.57 -3.50 11.78
CA LEU A 92 -11.01 -2.42 10.97
C LEU A 92 -11.30 -1.05 11.60
N LYS A 93 -12.53 -0.83 12.10
CA LYS A 93 -12.88 0.44 12.75
C LYS A 93 -12.05 0.68 14.01
N GLN A 94 -11.82 -0.35 14.82
CA GLN A 94 -10.98 -0.26 16.02
C GLN A 94 -9.54 0.12 15.67
N VAL A 95 -8.95 -0.52 14.66
CA VAL A 95 -7.60 -0.17 14.19
C VAL A 95 -7.53 1.30 13.74
N ILE A 96 -8.53 1.79 13.01
CA ILE A 96 -8.56 3.19 12.56
C ILE A 96 -8.69 4.15 13.75
N GLN A 97 -9.53 3.80 14.72
CA GLN A 97 -9.71 4.59 15.95
C GLN A 97 -8.39 4.74 16.72
N ASP A 98 -7.55 3.71 16.76
CA ASP A 98 -6.25 3.73 17.43
C ASP A 98 -5.19 4.59 16.69
N ILE A 99 -5.46 5.02 15.46
CA ILE A 99 -4.61 5.98 14.74
C ILE A 99 -4.90 7.38 15.29
N SER A 100 -4.18 7.79 16.33
CA SER A 100 -4.41 9.04 17.06
C SER A 100 -4.24 10.34 16.24
N SER A 101 -3.53 10.30 15.10
CA SER A 101 -3.40 11.46 14.23
C SER A 101 -4.60 11.60 13.30
N ILE A 102 -5.40 12.64 13.57
CA ILE A 102 -6.55 13.03 12.73
C ILE A 102 -6.09 13.32 11.28
N GLN A 103 -4.94 13.94 11.10
CA GLN A 103 -4.39 14.23 9.77
C GLN A 103 -4.13 12.94 8.98
N LEU A 104 -3.59 11.92 9.63
CA LEU A 104 -3.42 10.59 9.01
C LEU A 104 -4.75 9.91 8.71
N GLN A 105 -5.78 10.08 9.54
CA GLN A 105 -7.10 9.52 9.24
C GLN A 105 -7.78 10.20 8.05
N TYR A 106 -7.60 11.51 7.91
CA TYR A 106 -8.22 12.32 6.83
C TYR A 106 -7.51 12.15 5.49
N GLN A 107 -6.20 11.89 5.49
CA GLN A 107 -5.41 11.75 4.27
C GLN A 107 -5.12 10.29 3.94
N GLY A 108 -4.81 9.46 4.93
CA GLY A 108 -4.50 8.05 4.73
C GLY A 108 -5.70 7.31 4.16
N THR A 109 -5.44 6.38 3.24
CA THR A 109 -6.46 5.52 2.62
C THR A 109 -6.29 4.09 3.08
N LEU A 110 -7.36 3.29 3.05
CA LEU A 110 -7.29 1.88 3.46
C LEU A 110 -6.29 1.10 2.58
N VAL A 111 -6.43 1.21 1.25
CA VAL A 111 -5.49 0.61 0.28
C VAL A 111 -4.06 1.16 0.47
N GLY A 112 -3.92 2.45 0.75
CA GLY A 112 -2.63 3.07 1.00
C GLY A 112 -1.94 2.54 2.27
N ASP A 113 -2.69 2.26 3.33
CA ASP A 113 -2.15 1.63 4.54
C ASP A 113 -1.67 0.20 4.27
N LEU A 114 -2.42 -0.59 3.49
CA LEU A 114 -2.01 -1.94 3.08
C LEU A 114 -0.73 -1.93 2.24
N LEU A 115 -0.51 -0.92 1.40
CA LEU A 115 0.64 -0.83 0.50
C LEU A 115 1.80 0.02 1.06
N GLN A 116 1.75 0.40 2.34
CA GLN A 116 2.81 1.21 2.94
C GLN A 116 4.11 0.41 3.10
N ARG A 117 5.24 1.11 3.02
CA ARG A 117 6.56 0.48 3.07
C ARG A 117 7.04 0.23 4.50
N PRO A 118 7.98 -0.71 4.74
CA PRO A 118 8.47 -1.03 6.08
C PRO A 118 9.03 0.19 6.83
N ARG A 119 8.94 0.19 8.17
CA ARG A 119 9.48 1.24 9.04
C ARG A 119 10.90 0.96 9.54
N CYS A 120 11.55 -0.10 9.05
CA CYS A 120 12.94 -0.42 9.33
C CYS A 120 13.84 0.82 9.15
N TRP A 121 14.59 1.20 10.18
CA TRP A 121 15.45 2.38 10.13
C TRP A 121 16.54 2.26 9.07
N PHE A 122 17.09 1.08 8.80
CA PHE A 122 18.09 0.91 7.75
C PHE A 122 17.51 1.18 6.36
N PHE A 123 16.33 0.61 6.08
CA PHE A 123 15.60 0.89 4.84
C PHE A 123 15.25 2.38 4.70
N ARG A 124 14.73 2.99 5.77
CA ARG A 124 14.34 4.42 5.78
C ARG A 124 15.52 5.38 5.67
N ASN A 125 16.75 4.90 5.91
CA ASN A 125 18.01 5.64 5.71
C ASN A 125 18.76 5.22 4.42
N GLY A 126 18.11 4.50 3.50
CA GLY A 126 18.65 4.24 2.17
C GLY A 126 19.60 3.04 2.05
N HIS A 127 19.60 2.12 3.02
CA HIS A 127 20.44 0.91 2.97
C HIS A 127 19.84 -0.26 2.16
N GLY A 128 18.81 0.00 1.35
CA GLY A 128 18.05 -1.06 0.66
C GLY A 128 16.95 -1.67 1.52
N LEU A 129 16.07 -2.46 0.91
CA LEU A 129 14.95 -3.10 1.59
C LEU A 129 15.43 -4.18 2.56
N LEU A 130 16.45 -4.93 2.16
CA LEU A 130 17.02 -6.00 2.98
C LEU A 130 18.17 -5.51 3.86
N ALA A 131 18.61 -4.25 3.75
CA ALA A 131 19.64 -3.69 4.62
C ALA A 131 20.93 -4.54 4.62
N GLN A 132 21.48 -4.77 3.42
CA GLN A 132 22.63 -5.65 3.16
C GLN A 132 22.34 -7.10 3.56
N ASP A 133 21.36 -7.71 2.89
CA ASP A 133 20.98 -9.12 3.10
C ASP A 133 20.62 -9.43 4.57
N GLY A 134 20.07 -8.46 5.28
CA GLY A 134 19.69 -8.53 6.68
C GLY A 134 20.84 -8.41 7.66
N ARG A 135 22.08 -8.19 7.21
CA ARG A 135 23.26 -8.09 8.09
C ARG A 135 23.18 -6.89 9.03
N LEU A 136 22.84 -5.71 8.50
CA LEU A 136 22.75 -4.49 9.32
C LEU A 136 21.69 -4.61 10.41
N VAL A 137 20.58 -5.30 10.13
CA VAL A 137 19.56 -5.57 11.15
C VAL A 137 20.05 -6.55 12.20
N ARG A 138 20.69 -7.65 11.79
CA ARG A 138 21.16 -8.69 12.72
C ARG A 138 22.24 -8.19 13.68
N GLU A 139 23.17 -7.38 13.17
CA GLU A 139 24.32 -6.86 13.92
C GLU A 139 24.04 -5.52 14.60
N GLY A 140 22.96 -4.83 14.21
CA GLY A 140 22.60 -3.51 14.73
C GLY A 140 21.43 -3.53 15.69
N ASP A 141 20.79 -2.36 15.85
CA ASP A 141 19.52 -2.28 16.56
C ASP A 141 18.46 -3.05 15.76
N ASN A 142 17.77 -3.98 16.43
CA ASN A 142 16.69 -4.78 15.87
C ASN A 142 15.43 -4.82 16.74
N ARG A 143 15.28 -3.90 17.71
CA ARG A 143 14.18 -3.92 18.71
C ARG A 143 12.76 -3.98 18.14
N TYR A 144 12.54 -3.50 16.91
CA TYR A 144 11.23 -3.52 16.23
C TYR A 144 11.20 -4.38 14.95
N HIS A 145 12.12 -5.33 14.81
CA HIS A 145 12.22 -6.20 13.66
C HIS A 145 11.49 -7.54 13.87
N ALA A 146 11.30 -8.29 12.80
CA ALA A 146 10.47 -9.49 12.78
C ALA A 146 11.07 -10.62 13.62
N ILE A 147 10.22 -11.25 14.44
CA ILE A 147 10.51 -12.46 15.22
C ILE A 147 9.86 -13.72 14.64
N LEU A 148 9.00 -13.57 13.63
CA LEU A 148 8.36 -14.65 12.87
C LEU A 148 8.59 -14.41 11.38
N GLY A 149 8.65 -15.47 10.58
CA GLY A 149 8.77 -15.38 9.12
C GLY A 149 10.08 -14.73 8.62
N HIS A 150 11.12 -14.67 9.46
CA HIS A 150 12.36 -13.91 9.21
C HIS A 150 13.59 -14.78 8.94
N ALA A 151 13.40 -16.04 8.51
CA ALA A 151 14.50 -16.97 8.25
C ALA A 151 15.45 -16.45 7.15
N GLY A 152 14.87 -15.87 6.09
CA GLY A 152 15.58 -15.24 4.97
C GLY A 152 16.15 -13.86 5.31
N PRO A 153 16.62 -13.11 4.30
CA PRO A 153 17.30 -11.83 4.53
C PRO A 153 16.38 -10.68 4.95
N ALA A 154 15.08 -10.79 4.64
CA ALA A 154 14.09 -9.83 5.11
C ALA A 154 13.90 -9.95 6.64
N LYS A 155 14.32 -8.90 7.36
CA LYS A 155 14.19 -8.83 8.82
C LYS A 155 13.16 -7.80 9.28
N PHE A 156 12.58 -7.01 8.39
CA PHE A 156 11.60 -5.98 8.75
C PHE A 156 10.21 -6.57 9.00
N VAL A 157 9.37 -5.83 9.74
CA VAL A 157 7.93 -6.11 9.85
C VAL A 157 7.15 -5.34 8.79
N HIS A 158 6.03 -5.91 8.33
CA HIS A 158 5.07 -5.16 7.52
C HIS A 158 4.46 -4.04 8.37
N ALA A 159 4.33 -2.84 7.80
CA ALA A 159 3.98 -1.64 8.55
C ALA A 159 2.48 -1.32 8.59
N SER A 160 1.67 -2.04 7.81
CA SER A 160 0.21 -1.88 7.81
C SER A 160 -0.40 -2.24 9.15
N ARG A 161 -1.28 -1.36 9.61
CA ARG A 161 -2.11 -1.60 10.79
C ARG A 161 -3.37 -2.38 10.42
N LEU A 162 -3.89 -2.15 9.21
CA LEU A 162 -5.14 -2.73 8.74
C LEU A 162 -4.98 -4.14 8.14
N ALA A 163 -3.79 -4.48 7.64
CA ALA A 163 -3.55 -5.76 6.97
C ALA A 163 -3.91 -6.98 7.85
N PRO A 164 -3.54 -7.07 9.14
CA PRO A 164 -3.94 -8.21 9.96
C PRO A 164 -5.47 -8.38 10.07
N ALA A 165 -6.20 -7.27 10.25
CA ALA A 165 -7.66 -7.30 10.33
C ALA A 165 -8.29 -7.65 8.97
N ALA A 166 -7.80 -7.09 7.87
CA ALA A 166 -8.26 -7.41 6.52
C ALA A 166 -8.01 -8.88 6.16
N ILE A 167 -6.85 -9.44 6.53
CA ILE A 167 -6.53 -10.87 6.36
C ILE A 167 -7.47 -11.73 7.19
N ALA A 168 -7.69 -11.40 8.47
CA ALA A 168 -8.57 -12.16 9.35
C ALA A 168 -10.03 -12.16 8.88
N LEU A 169 -10.46 -11.09 8.19
CA LEU A 169 -11.78 -10.98 7.57
C LEU A 169 -11.88 -11.70 6.21
N GLY A 170 -10.79 -12.26 5.69
CA GLY A 170 -10.77 -12.90 4.36
C GLY A 170 -10.96 -11.90 3.21
N ALA A 171 -10.53 -10.65 3.39
CA ALA A 171 -10.70 -9.60 2.38
C ALA A 171 -9.93 -9.91 1.08
N PHE A 172 -10.42 -9.35 -0.04
CA PHE A 172 -9.81 -9.51 -1.36
C PHE A 172 -9.39 -8.15 -1.92
N ALA A 173 -8.18 -8.07 -2.47
CA ALA A 173 -7.74 -6.92 -3.23
C ALA A 173 -8.12 -7.07 -4.70
N ARG A 174 -8.88 -6.09 -5.23
CA ARG A 174 -9.13 -5.96 -6.67
C ARG A 174 -7.93 -5.27 -7.32
N VAL A 175 -7.15 -6.04 -8.08
CA VAL A 175 -5.95 -5.59 -8.78
C VAL A 175 -6.23 -5.50 -10.28
N VAL A 176 -5.97 -4.33 -10.86
CA VAL A 176 -6.11 -4.07 -12.30
C VAL A 176 -4.71 -3.85 -12.92
N GLY A 177 -4.49 -4.33 -14.13
CA GLY A 177 -3.20 -4.31 -14.82
C GLY A 177 -2.49 -5.68 -14.85
N PRO A 178 -1.38 -5.81 -15.60
CA PRO A 178 -0.60 -4.73 -16.20
C PRO A 178 -1.15 -4.21 -17.54
N ARG A 179 -2.07 -4.94 -18.19
CA ARG A 179 -2.83 -4.39 -19.33
C ARG A 179 -4.14 -3.78 -18.82
N PRO A 180 -4.69 -2.74 -19.47
CA PRO A 180 -5.83 -1.98 -18.93
C PRO A 180 -7.10 -2.79 -18.63
N ARG A 181 -7.26 -3.97 -19.23
CA ARG A 181 -8.41 -4.86 -19.04
C ARG A 181 -8.10 -6.09 -18.18
N ASP A 182 -6.85 -6.25 -17.75
CA ASP A 182 -6.47 -7.33 -16.85
C ASP A 182 -7.00 -7.00 -15.46
N GLU A 183 -7.76 -7.91 -14.88
CA GLU A 183 -8.33 -7.78 -13.55
C GLU A 183 -8.23 -9.10 -12.82
N GLN A 184 -7.91 -9.03 -11.54
CA GLN A 184 -7.89 -10.17 -10.64
C GLN A 184 -8.30 -9.76 -9.22
N PHE A 185 -8.88 -10.71 -8.51
CA PHE A 185 -9.17 -10.61 -7.09
C PHE A 185 -8.21 -11.51 -6.34
N ILE A 186 -7.37 -10.93 -5.50
CA ILE A 186 -6.32 -11.64 -4.77
C ILE A 186 -6.66 -11.56 -3.29
N PRO A 187 -6.70 -12.69 -2.53
CA PRO A 187 -6.81 -12.62 -1.08
C PRO A 187 -5.76 -11.68 -0.50
N VAL A 188 -6.13 -10.79 0.43
CA VAL A 188 -5.20 -9.77 0.95
C VAL A 188 -3.94 -10.40 1.55
N GLU A 189 -4.01 -11.61 2.09
CA GLU A 189 -2.82 -12.34 2.57
C GLU A 189 -1.78 -12.60 1.46
N GLN A 190 -2.23 -12.81 0.21
CA GLN A 190 -1.39 -13.06 -0.96
C GLN A 190 -0.89 -11.76 -1.61
N LEU A 191 -1.32 -10.59 -1.11
CA LEU A 191 -0.76 -9.31 -1.52
C LEU A 191 0.66 -9.13 -0.98
N PHE A 192 1.00 -9.81 0.12
CA PHE A 192 2.26 -9.67 0.84
C PHE A 192 3.20 -10.84 0.54
N ARG A 193 4.51 -10.57 0.57
CA ARG A 193 5.54 -11.60 0.51
C ARG A 193 6.76 -11.23 1.35
N THR A 194 7.51 -12.22 1.78
CA THR A 194 8.84 -12.04 2.37
C THR A 194 9.86 -12.01 1.24
N PRO A 195 10.51 -10.86 0.95
CA PRO A 195 11.47 -10.78 -0.14
C PRO A 195 12.75 -11.56 0.14
N GLU A 196 13.24 -12.25 -0.89
CA GLU A 196 14.45 -13.09 -0.85
C GLU A 196 15.70 -12.35 -1.34
N ASN A 197 15.53 -11.25 -2.09
CA ASN A 197 16.61 -10.41 -2.59
C ASN A 197 16.14 -8.96 -2.79
N GLU A 198 17.08 -8.03 -3.03
CA GLU A 198 16.80 -6.59 -3.15
C GLU A 198 16.00 -6.20 -4.40
N GLN A 199 15.85 -7.10 -5.38
CA GLN A 199 15.00 -6.85 -6.56
C GLN A 199 13.52 -7.11 -6.26
N GLN A 200 13.23 -7.86 -5.19
CA GLN A 200 11.87 -8.15 -4.77
C GLN A 200 11.32 -7.04 -3.86
N ARG A 201 10.04 -6.74 -4.04
CA ARG A 201 9.23 -5.91 -3.12
C ARG A 201 8.62 -6.77 -2.01
N GLU A 202 8.13 -6.11 -0.96
CA GLU A 202 7.34 -6.69 0.13
C GLU A 202 5.90 -7.05 -0.26
N ASN A 203 5.47 -6.68 -1.48
CA ASN A 203 4.19 -7.07 -2.07
C ASN A 203 4.38 -7.81 -3.39
N THR A 204 3.32 -8.49 -3.83
CA THR A 204 3.28 -9.35 -5.02
C THR A 204 2.85 -8.61 -6.29
N LEU A 205 2.52 -7.31 -6.19
CA LEU A 205 2.18 -6.49 -7.36
C LEU A 205 3.33 -6.41 -8.35
N VAL A 206 3.04 -6.62 -9.63
CA VAL A 206 4.00 -6.44 -10.72
C VAL A 206 3.93 -5.01 -11.29
N PRO A 207 4.96 -4.54 -12.01
CA PRO A 207 4.91 -3.24 -12.68
C PRO A 207 3.65 -3.09 -13.54
N GLY A 208 3.01 -1.93 -13.50
CA GLY A 208 1.75 -1.67 -14.20
C GLY A 208 0.48 -2.09 -13.44
N GLN A 209 0.59 -2.74 -12.29
CA GLN A 209 -0.58 -3.10 -11.49
C GLN A 209 -1.00 -2.03 -10.47
N LEU A 210 -2.31 -1.94 -10.27
CA LEU A 210 -2.96 -1.01 -9.35
C LEU A 210 -4.01 -1.75 -8.51
N VAL A 211 -3.93 -1.64 -7.19
CA VAL A 211 -5.04 -2.03 -6.31
C VAL A 211 -6.08 -0.93 -6.36
N THR A 212 -7.29 -1.27 -6.79
CA THR A 212 -8.40 -0.30 -6.93
C THR A 212 -9.39 -0.39 -5.79
N HIS A 213 -9.60 -1.58 -5.21
CA HIS A 213 -10.55 -1.83 -4.13
C HIS A 213 -10.03 -2.91 -3.18
N ILE A 214 -10.54 -2.89 -1.94
CA ILE A 214 -10.50 -3.99 -0.96
C ILE A 214 -11.93 -4.37 -0.60
#